data_AF-A0A427TZ43-F1
#
_entry.id   AF-A0A427TZ43-F1
#
_cell.length_a   1.000
_cell.length_b   1.000
_cell.length_c   1.000
_cell.angle_alpha   90.00
_cell.angle_beta   90.00
_cell.angle_gamma   90.00
#
_symmetry.space_group_name_H-M   'P 1'
#
loop_
_entity.id
_entity.type
_entity.pdbx_description
1 polymer ?
#
loop_
_entity_poly.entity_id
_entity_poly.type
_entity_poly.pdbx_seq_one_letter_code
_entity_poly.pdbx_strand_id
1 'polypeptide(L)' 'MRVSSIVVPKVEKAELSPQTSKIVEAYRKERRCQELTEVELNRRKIIMIDEYGNIKKPSILFEH' A
#
# COMPACT_ATOMS: atom_id res chain seq x y z
N MET A 1 -32.05 -3.69 33.78
CA MET A 1 -31.41 -3.58 32.46
C MET A 1 -30.50 -4.79 32.27
N ARG A 2 -30.67 -5.58 31.20
CA ARG A 2 -29.76 -6.71 30.90
C ARG A 2 -28.52 -6.15 30.22
N VAL A 3 -27.37 -6.34 30.84
CA VAL A 3 -26.06 -6.04 30.24
C VAL A 3 -25.68 -7.19 29.33
N SER A 4 -25.83 -7.00 28.02
CA SER A 4 -25.29 -7.90 27.02
C SER A 4 -23.79 -7.64 26.87
N SER A 5 -22.96 -8.67 27.05
CA SER A 5 -21.53 -8.61 26.76
C SER A 5 -21.25 -9.21 25.39
N ILE A 6 -20.42 -8.53 24.61
CA ILE A 6 -19.90 -9.05 23.34
C ILE A 6 -18.77 -10.01 23.69
N VAL A 7 -18.99 -11.30 23.44
CA VAL A 7 -17.95 -12.32 23.57
C VAL A 7 -17.20 -12.39 22.24
N VAL A 8 -16.07 -11.69 22.17
CA VAL A 8 -15.14 -11.85 21.05
C VAL A 8 -14.41 -13.17 21.27
N PRO A 9 -14.53 -14.16 20.37
CA PRO A 9 -13.73 -15.38 20.46
C PRO A 9 -12.26 -14.99 20.48
N LYS A 10 -11.51 -15.45 21.49
CA LYS A 10 -10.05 -15.33 21.46
C LYS A 10 -9.57 -16.18 20.30
N VAL A 11 -9.36 -15.54 19.15
CA VAL A 11 -8.61 -16.16 18.06
C VAL A 11 -7.23 -16.42 18.65
N GLU A 12 -6.94 -17.68 18.91
CA GLU A 12 -5.59 -18.11 19.25
C GLU A 12 -4.69 -17.51 18.19
N LYS A 13 -3.71 -16.71 18.60
CA LYS A 13 -2.72 -16.18 17.68
C LYS A 13 -2.03 -17.41 17.10
N ALA A 14 -2.45 -17.83 15.92
CA ALA A 14 -1.71 -18.82 15.15
C ALA A 14 -0.29 -18.28 15.10
N GLU A 15 0.64 -19.01 15.72
CA GLU A 15 2.05 -18.64 15.68
C GLU A 15 2.42 -18.61 14.20
N LEU A 16 2.49 -17.40 13.65
CA LEU A 16 2.85 -17.18 12.27
C LEU A 16 4.21 -17.84 12.09
N SER A 17 4.26 -18.84 11.22
CA SER A 17 5.53 -19.49 10.89
C SER A 17 6.55 -18.41 10.54
N PRO A 18 7.84 -18.58 10.86
CA PRO A 18 8.86 -17.56 10.61
C PRO A 18 8.97 -17.14 9.13
N GLN A 19 8.44 -17.93 8.20
CA GLN A 19 8.30 -17.55 6.79
C GLN A 19 7.15 -16.55 6.57
N THR A 20 6.00 -16.75 7.23
CA THR A 20 4.85 -15.84 7.11
C THR A 20 5.11 -14.47 7.74
N SER A 21 5.85 -14.39 8.85
CA SER A 21 6.23 -13.10 9.44
C SER A 21 7.11 -12.27 8.49
N LYS A 22 8.08 -12.91 7.82
CA LYS A 22 8.96 -12.27 6.83
C LYS A 22 8.19 -11.71 5.64
N ILE A 23 7.20 -12.45 5.13
CA ILE A 23 6.34 -11.99 4.01
C ILE A 23 5.49 -10.80 4.45
N VAL A 24 4.91 -10.85 5.65
CA VAL A 24 4.11 -9.75 6.20
C VAL A 24 4.95 -8.48 6.39
N GLU A 25 6.17 -8.61 6.89
CA GLU A 25 7.10 -7.49 7.03
C GLU A 25 7.54 -6.92 5.68
N ALA A 26 7.86 -7.77 4.71
CA ALA A 26 8.20 -7.36 3.36
C ALA A 26 7.05 -6.61 2.70
N TYR A 27 5.82 -7.12 2.80
CA TYR A 27 4.62 -6.46 2.28
C TYR A 27 4.40 -5.09 2.93
N ARG A 28 4.50 -5.00 4.27
CA ARG A 28 4.34 -3.72 4.98
C ARG A 28 5.40 -2.70 4.57
N LYS A 29 6.64 -3.16 4.36
CA LYS A 29 7.73 -2.31 3.89
C LYS A 29 7.45 -1.80 2.48
N GLU A 30 7.09 -2.69 1.56
CA GLU A 30 6.84 -2.34 0.16
C GLU A 30 5.67 -1.38 0.02
N ARG A 31 4.58 -1.63 0.77
CA ARG A 31 3.42 -0.73 0.82
C ARG A 31 3.82 0.69 1.23
N ARG A 32 4.67 0.84 2.26
CA ARG A 32 5.14 2.16 2.70
C ARG A 32 6.01 2.84 1.65
N CYS A 33 6.88 2.09 0.98
CA CYS A 33 7.69 2.60 -0.12
C CYS A 33 6.82 3.06 -1.30
N GLN A 34 5.77 2.31 -1.63
CA GLN A 34 4.83 2.66 -2.68
C GLN A 34 4.08 3.96 -2.34
N GLU A 35 3.53 4.08 -1.13
CA GLU A 35 2.84 5.30 -0.67
C GLU A 35 3.74 6.54 -0.80
N LEU A 36 5.01 6.45 -0.37
CA LEU A 36 5.97 7.54 -0.52
C LEU A 36 6.26 7.87 -2.00
N THR A 37 6.40 6.84 -2.83
CA THR A 37 6.67 7.00 -4.26
C THR A 37 5.50 7.68 -4.97
N GLU A 38 4.26 7.30 -4.66
CA GLU A 38 3.05 7.92 -5.20
C GLU A 38 2.94 9.40 -4.81
N VAL A 39 3.25 9.74 -3.55
CA VAL A 39 3.28 11.14 -3.09
C VAL A 39 4.33 11.93 -3.86
N GLU A 40 5.54 11.39 -4.02
CA GLU A 40 6.63 12.07 -4.73
C GLU A 40 6.35 12.21 -6.22
N LEU A 41 5.76 11.19 -6.88
CA LEU A 41 5.35 11.25 -8.28
C LEU A 41 4.22 12.27 -8.49
N ASN A 42 3.27 12.39 -7.56
CA ASN A 42 2.22 13.41 -7.63
C ASN A 42 2.75 14.82 -7.37
N ARG A 43 3.75 14.98 -6.50
CA ARG A 43 4.42 16.27 -6.24
C ARG A 43 5.30 16.71 -7.40
N ARG A 44 5.96 15.77 -8.06
CA ARG A 44 6.79 16.04 -9.23
C ARG A 44 5.90 16.34 -10.42
N LYS A 45 6.10 17.49 -11.06
CA LYS A 45 5.45 17.84 -12.33
C LYS A 45 6.12 17.04 -13.45
N ILE A 46 5.83 15.74 -13.53
CA ILE A 46 6.39 14.85 -14.54
C ILE A 46 5.74 15.18 -15.88
N ILE A 47 6.60 15.42 -16.87
CA ILE A 47 6.21 15.76 -18.24
C ILE A 47 6.92 14.76 -19.14
N MET A 48 6.16 14.13 -20.04
CA MET A 48 6.70 13.23 -21.05
C MET A 48 6.77 13.99 -22.37
N ILE A 49 7.88 13.87 -23.09
CA ILE A 49 8.08 14.51 -24.40
C ILE A 49 8.17 13.39 -25.43
N ASP A 50 7.35 13.45 -26.48
CA ASP A 50 7.41 12.48 -27.57
C ASP A 50 8.52 12.82 -28.58
N GLU A 51 8.73 11.93 -29.55
CA GLU A 51 9.73 12.10 -30.62
C GLU A 51 9.50 13.34 -31.50
N TYR A 52 8.30 13.94 -31.47
CA TYR A 52 7.93 15.16 -32.19
C TYR A 52 7.96 16.41 -31.28
N GLY A 53 8.37 16.27 -30.02
CA GLY A 53 8.46 17.37 -29.05
C GLY A 53 7.15 17.72 -28.34
N ASN A 54 6.08 16.94 -28.50
CA ASN A 54 4.81 17.23 -27.83
C ASN A 54 4.86 16.83 -26.35
N ILE A 55 4.37 17.73 -25.51
CA ILE A 55 4.25 17.55 -24.07
C ILE A 55 3.00 16.70 -23.78
N LYS A 56 3.20 15.51 -23.21
CA LYS A 56 2.16 14.65 -22.66
C LYS A 56 2.29 14.56 -21.14
N LYS A 57 1.17 14.72 -20.43
CA LYS A 57 1.13 14.52 -18.98
C LYS A 57 0.74 13.07 -18.68
N PRO A 58 1.66 12.23 -18.16
CA PRO A 58 1.30 10.87 -17.81
C PRO A 58 0.37 10.88 -16.58
N SER A 59 -0.77 10.21 -16.67
CA SER A 59 -1.61 9.90 -15.52
C SER A 59 -1.02 8.68 -14.81
N ILE A 60 -0.23 8.93 -13.77
CA ILE A 60 0.29 7.87 -12.91
C ILE A 60 -0.80 7.54 -11.86
N LEU A 61 -1.93 7.03 -12.33
CA LEU A 61 -2.91 6.38 -11.45
C LEU A 61 -2.59 4.90 -11.52
N PHE A 62 -2.00 4.37 -10.45
CA PHE A 62 -1.84 2.94 -10.29
C PHE A 62 -3.23 2.37 -9.96
N GLU A 63 -3.89 1.75 -10.94
CA GLU A 63 -4.98 0.83 -10.64
C GLU A 63 -4.40 -0.31 -9.79
N HIS A 64 -5.06 -0.58 -8.67
CA HIS A 64 -4.67 -1.57 -7.67
C HIS A 64 -4.70 -3.01 -8.20
#